data_AF-A0A6J8BYK8-F1
#
_entry.id   AF-A0A6J8BYK8-F1
#
_cell.length_a   1.000
_cell.length_b   1.000
_cell.length_c   1.000
_cell.angle_alpha   90.00
_cell.angle_beta   90.00
_cell.angle_gamma   90.00
#
_symmetry.space_group_name_H-M   'P 1'
#
loop_
_entity.id
_entity.type
_entity.pdbx_description
1 polymer ?
#
loop_
_entity_poly.entity_id
_entity_poly.type
_entity_poly.pdbx_seq_one_letter_code
_entity_poly.pdbx_strand_id
1 'polypeptide(L)'
;MKSFSKYKDLELHLHVNNCTLVQEKQCRIDLTKTLYVEKLKTSETRPVVKFSDTVQSSGETDLDQGWALRKQRKTSRFNDKQKKFLDEKFKQGTVTGNKADPTEVANEMRHKKLENGERMFEINEFLSSQQINSYFSRTFRNLKSSSDQDQLAAAQFEQNLTNLNTSVMSKLSATN
;
A
#
# COMPACT_ATOMS: atom_id res chain seq x y z
N MET A 1 24.95 26.07 -32.88
CA MET A 1 25.48 26.62 -31.61
C MET A 1 26.89 26.08 -31.47
N LYS A 2 27.92 26.94 -31.44
CA LYS A 2 29.32 26.49 -31.27
C LYS A 2 29.63 26.46 -29.76
N SER A 3 29.98 25.29 -29.24
CA SER A 3 30.42 25.13 -27.84
C SER A 3 31.93 24.98 -27.80
N PHE A 4 32.60 25.69 -26.89
CA PHE A 4 34.05 25.63 -26.70
C PHE A 4 34.36 24.99 -25.35
N SER A 5 35.23 23.98 -25.36
CA SER A 5 35.64 23.30 -24.12
C SER A 5 36.77 24.01 -23.39
N LYS A 6 37.49 24.92 -24.06
CA LYS A 6 38.60 25.70 -23.50
C LYS A 6 38.38 27.20 -23.74
N TYR A 7 38.78 28.00 -22.76
CA TYR A 7 38.65 29.46 -22.82
C TYR A 7 39.43 30.08 -23.99
N LYS A 8 40.66 29.63 -24.25
CA LYS A 8 41.49 30.13 -25.37
C LYS A 8 40.82 29.95 -26.74
N ASP A 9 40.09 28.86 -26.92
CA ASP A 9 39.42 28.56 -28.19
C ASP A 9 38.20 29.47 -28.40
N LEU A 10 37.48 29.82 -27.31
CA LEU A 10 36.42 30.83 -27.32
C LEU A 10 36.99 32.22 -27.64
N GLU A 11 38.10 32.58 -27.00
CA GLU A 11 38.73 33.89 -27.16
C GLU A 11 39.24 34.10 -28.59
N LEU A 12 39.90 33.10 -29.17
CA LEU A 12 40.29 33.11 -30.59
C LEU A 12 39.06 33.20 -31.51
N HIS A 13 37.98 32.52 -31.15
CA HIS A 13 36.73 32.58 -31.92
C HIS A 13 36.11 33.99 -31.93
N LEU A 14 36.14 34.69 -30.79
CA LEU A 14 35.65 36.07 -30.67
C LEU A 14 36.53 37.08 -31.41
N HIS A 15 37.85 36.90 -31.42
CA HIS A 15 38.79 37.86 -32.00
C HIS A 15 39.06 37.65 -33.49
N VAL A 16 39.10 36.40 -33.97
CA VAL A 16 39.57 36.06 -35.33
C VAL A 16 38.41 35.78 -36.28
N ASN A 17 37.30 35.26 -35.77
CA ASN A 17 36.14 34.95 -36.60
C ASN A 17 35.10 36.06 -36.39
N ASN A 18 34.53 36.60 -37.48
CA ASN A 18 33.44 37.58 -37.46
C ASN A 18 32.15 37.00 -36.87
N CYS A 19 32.19 36.64 -35.59
CA CYS A 19 31.07 36.08 -34.88
C CYS A 19 30.21 37.23 -34.38
N THR A 20 29.08 37.45 -35.03
CA THR A 20 28.06 38.37 -34.55
C THR A 20 27.44 37.79 -33.29
N LEU A 21 27.69 38.43 -32.15
CA LEU A 21 26.96 38.20 -30.90
C LEU A 21 25.51 38.61 -31.13
N VAL A 22 24.71 37.67 -31.63
CA VAL A 22 23.27 37.85 -31.71
C VAL A 22 22.73 37.58 -30.33
N GLN A 23 22.10 38.59 -29.72
CA GLN A 23 21.38 38.43 -28.46
C GLN A 23 20.40 37.26 -28.63
N GLU A 24 20.56 36.22 -27.80
CA GLU A 24 19.64 35.10 -27.82
C GLU A 24 18.22 35.63 -27.61
N LYS A 25 17.26 35.16 -28.42
CA LYS A 25 15.84 35.46 -28.22
C LYS A 25 15.53 35.13 -26.77
N GLN A 26 15.00 36.09 -26.01
CA GLN A 26 14.76 36.00 -24.57
C GLN A 26 14.28 34.59 -24.19
N CYS A 27 15.02 33.91 -23.31
CA CYS A 27 14.61 32.61 -22.80
C CYS A 27 13.20 32.74 -22.21
N ARG A 28 12.33 31.75 -22.45
CA ARG A 28 10.93 31.77 -21.96
C ARG A 28 10.84 32.09 -20.47
N ILE A 29 11.82 31.65 -19.68
CA ILE A 29 11.91 31.91 -18.24
C ILE A 29 12.16 33.39 -17.94
N ASP A 30 13.04 34.04 -18.71
CA ASP A 30 13.35 35.45 -18.49
C ASP A 30 12.22 36.33 -19.01
N LEU A 31 11.60 35.95 -20.12
CA LEU A 31 10.38 36.59 -20.62
C LEU A 31 9.22 36.49 -19.61
N THR A 32 9.01 35.33 -18.96
CA THR A 32 7.93 35.21 -17.97
C THR A 32 8.22 36.06 -16.72
N LYS A 33 9.47 36.15 -16.28
CA LYS A 33 9.86 37.02 -15.16
C LYS A 33 9.63 38.49 -15.48
N THR A 34 10.03 38.96 -16.66
CA THR A 34 9.86 40.36 -17.05
C THR A 34 8.37 40.72 -17.16
N LEU A 35 7.57 39.87 -17.82
CA LEU A 35 6.12 40.06 -17.94
C LEU A 35 5.42 40.04 -16.57
N TYR A 36 5.87 39.19 -15.64
CA TYR A 36 5.30 39.16 -14.29
C TYR A 36 5.60 40.43 -13.49
N VAL A 37 6.84 40.94 -13.57
CA VAL A 37 7.23 42.19 -12.93
C VAL A 37 6.45 43.37 -13.51
N GLU A 38 6.28 43.42 -14.83
CA GLU A 38 5.49 44.45 -15.50
C GLU A 38 4.01 44.39 -15.08
N LYS A 39 3.44 43.18 -15.00
CA LYS A 39 2.08 42.95 -14.50
C LYS A 39 1.90 43.40 -13.06
N LEU A 40 2.88 43.16 -12.19
CA LEU A 40 2.84 43.63 -10.79
C LEU A 40 2.96 45.16 -10.66
N LYS A 41 3.67 45.81 -11.59
CA LYS A 41 3.81 47.28 -11.60
C LYS A 41 2.57 47.98 -12.16
N THR A 42 1.88 47.35 -13.11
CA THR A 42 0.69 47.91 -13.78
C THR A 42 -0.60 47.60 -13.04
N SER A 43 -0.66 46.50 -12.27
CA SER A 43 -1.81 46.20 -11.41
C SER A 43 -1.64 46.83 -10.03
N GLU A 44 -2.28 47.97 -9.80
CA GLU A 44 -2.47 48.51 -8.44
C GLU A 44 -3.31 47.57 -7.55
N THR A 45 -4.01 46.62 -8.17
CA THR A 45 -4.71 45.55 -7.48
C THR A 45 -3.77 44.38 -7.21
N ARG A 46 -3.12 44.39 -6.05
CA ARG A 46 -2.71 43.12 -5.42
C ARG A 46 -3.96 42.23 -5.39
N PRO A 47 -3.91 40.97 -5.87
CA PRO A 47 -4.89 40.01 -5.43
C PRO A 47 -4.60 39.83 -3.95
N VAL A 48 -5.27 40.62 -3.11
CA VAL A 48 -5.50 40.21 -1.73
C VAL A 48 -6.23 38.90 -1.90
N VAL A 49 -5.50 37.80 -1.76
CA VAL A 49 -6.08 36.50 -1.53
C VAL A 49 -6.82 36.70 -0.21
N LYS A 50 -8.07 37.14 -0.30
CA LYS A 50 -9.02 37.01 0.78
C LYS A 50 -9.17 35.51 0.88
N PHE A 51 -8.39 34.90 1.78
CA PHE A 51 -8.77 33.63 2.33
C PHE A 51 -10.16 33.87 2.91
N SER A 52 -11.19 33.53 2.14
CA SER A 52 -12.48 33.33 2.72
C SER A 52 -12.28 32.15 3.65
N ASP A 53 -12.31 32.39 4.97
CA ASP A 53 -12.38 31.36 6.00
C ASP A 53 -13.68 30.53 5.92
N THR A 54 -14.34 30.51 4.77
CA THR A 54 -15.36 29.53 4.43
C THR A 54 -14.67 28.24 3.98
N VAL A 55 -13.93 27.64 4.91
CA VAL A 55 -13.83 26.18 4.95
C VAL A 55 -15.27 25.71 5.15
N GLN A 56 -15.90 25.24 4.08
CA GLN A 56 -17.07 24.38 4.21
C GLN A 56 -16.59 23.13 4.95
N SER A 57 -16.73 23.18 6.28
CA SER A 57 -16.56 22.08 7.19
C SER A 57 -17.67 21.07 6.93
N SER A 58 -17.40 20.13 6.03
CA SER A 58 -18.05 18.83 6.06
C SER A 58 -17.03 17.85 6.62
N GLY A 59 -16.96 17.79 7.95
CA GLY A 59 -16.14 16.86 8.71
C GLY A 59 -15.35 17.57 9.78
N GLU A 60 -15.90 17.62 11.00
CA GLU A 60 -15.20 17.98 12.22
C GLU A 60 -13.80 17.35 12.24
N THR A 61 -12.77 18.17 12.06
CA THR A 61 -11.49 17.91 12.70
C THR A 61 -11.30 19.03 13.70
N ASP A 62 -11.84 18.81 14.88
CA ASP A 62 -11.37 19.45 16.09
C ASP A 62 -9.83 19.28 16.13
N LEU A 63 -9.11 20.35 15.81
CA LEU A 63 -7.66 20.39 15.93
C LEU A 63 -7.33 21.04 17.27
N ASP A 64 -7.74 20.36 18.34
CA ASP A 64 -7.41 20.67 19.73
C ASP A 64 -5.88 20.80 19.94
N GLN A 65 -5.10 20.17 19.05
CA GLN A 65 -3.64 20.32 18.97
C GLN A 65 -3.22 20.43 17.48
N GLY A 66 -2.44 21.47 17.16
CA GLY A 66 -2.25 22.00 15.79
C GLY A 66 -1.74 21.08 14.67
N TRP A 67 -1.64 21.64 13.46
CA TRP A 67 -1.43 20.94 12.16
C TRP A 67 -0.16 20.08 12.03
N ALA A 68 0.82 20.24 12.92
CA ALA A 68 2.11 19.55 12.85
C ALA A 68 2.12 18.20 13.60
N LEU A 69 1.09 17.87 14.38
CA LEU A 69 1.07 16.63 15.14
C LEU A 69 0.61 15.43 14.30
N ARG A 70 1.40 14.36 14.32
CA ARG A 70 1.05 13.09 13.68
C ARG A 70 -0.10 12.45 14.45
N LYS A 71 -1.27 12.35 13.81
CA LYS A 71 -2.39 11.55 14.35
C LYS A 71 -1.89 10.14 14.60
N GLN A 72 -2.05 9.67 15.84
CA GLN A 72 -1.75 8.28 16.20
C GLN A 72 -2.61 7.36 15.34
N ARG A 73 -1.96 6.43 14.62
CA ARG A 73 -2.68 5.44 13.81
C ARG A 73 -3.36 4.48 14.77
N LYS A 74 -4.69 4.54 14.84
CA LYS A 74 -5.47 3.58 15.62
C LYS A 74 -5.28 2.19 15.00
N THR A 75 -4.61 1.29 15.72
CA THR A 75 -4.57 -0.12 15.38
C THR A 75 -5.85 -0.77 15.88
N SER A 76 -6.81 -0.97 14.98
CA SER A 76 -8.05 -1.67 15.31
C SER A 76 -7.93 -3.14 14.91
N ARG A 77 -8.31 -4.02 15.84
CA ARG A 77 -8.40 -5.46 15.55
C ARG A 77 -9.68 -5.70 14.75
N PHE A 78 -9.67 -6.76 13.93
CA PHE A 78 -10.88 -7.14 13.21
C PHE A 78 -11.94 -7.63 14.18
N ASN A 79 -13.16 -7.16 13.96
CA ASN A 79 -14.35 -7.57 14.68
C ASN A 79 -14.72 -9.02 14.32
N ASP A 80 -15.45 -9.70 15.18
CA ASP A 80 -15.75 -11.13 14.97
C ASP A 80 -16.68 -11.34 13.77
N LYS A 81 -17.56 -10.37 13.46
CA LYS A 81 -18.36 -10.37 12.22
C LYS A 81 -17.48 -10.39 10.98
N GLN A 82 -16.44 -9.54 10.95
CA GLN A 82 -15.51 -9.45 9.83
C GLN A 82 -14.71 -10.76 9.67
N LYS A 83 -14.20 -11.32 10.78
CA LYS A 83 -13.47 -12.59 10.74
C LYS A 83 -14.35 -13.73 10.22
N LYS A 84 -15.57 -13.89 10.75
CA LYS A 84 -16.51 -14.93 10.31
C LYS A 84 -16.77 -14.86 8.80
N PHE A 85 -17.03 -13.66 8.29
CA PHE A 85 -17.24 -13.44 6.86
C PHE A 85 -15.99 -13.80 6.02
N LEU A 86 -14.80 -13.37 6.45
CA LEU A 86 -13.56 -13.70 5.75
C LEU A 86 -13.23 -15.19 5.81
N ASP A 87 -13.49 -15.86 6.93
CA ASP A 87 -13.26 -17.30 7.08
C ASP A 87 -14.21 -18.10 6.21
N GLU A 88 -15.48 -17.69 6.07
CA GLU A 88 -16.45 -18.29 5.16
C GLU A 88 -15.97 -18.18 3.70
N LYS A 89 -15.56 -16.97 3.29
CA LYS A 89 -15.04 -16.72 1.94
C LYS A 89 -13.74 -17.48 1.66
N PHE A 90 -12.87 -17.57 2.65
CA PHE A 90 -11.64 -18.37 2.56
C PHE A 90 -11.96 -19.86 2.38
N LYS A 91 -12.89 -20.41 3.20
CA LYS A 91 -13.33 -21.81 3.10
C LYS A 91 -13.97 -22.12 1.75
N GLN A 92 -14.84 -21.24 1.26
CA GLN A 92 -15.42 -21.38 -0.09
C GLN A 92 -14.32 -21.50 -1.14
N GLY A 93 -13.31 -20.62 -1.10
CA GLY A 93 -12.16 -20.71 -2.00
C GLY A 93 -11.34 -21.99 -1.86
N THR A 94 -11.19 -22.53 -0.64
CA THR A 94 -10.52 -23.82 -0.44
C THR A 94 -11.29 -25.01 -1.01
N VAL A 95 -12.63 -25.00 -0.89
CA VAL A 95 -13.49 -26.08 -1.40
C VAL A 95 -13.56 -26.04 -2.93
N THR A 96 -13.66 -24.84 -3.51
CA THR A 96 -13.70 -24.67 -4.98
C THR A 96 -12.31 -24.80 -5.62
N GLY A 97 -11.23 -24.72 -4.85
CA GLY A 97 -9.85 -24.70 -5.34
C GLY A 97 -9.41 -23.36 -5.96
N ASN A 98 -10.33 -22.40 -6.08
CA ASN A 98 -10.06 -21.07 -6.60
C ASN A 98 -10.02 -20.05 -5.46
N LYS A 99 -8.87 -19.41 -5.27
CA LYS A 99 -8.69 -18.38 -4.24
C LYS A 99 -9.59 -17.17 -4.56
N ALA A 100 -10.41 -16.77 -3.59
CA ALA A 100 -11.24 -15.57 -3.71
C ALA A 100 -10.38 -14.31 -3.89
N ASP A 101 -10.76 -13.46 -4.86
CA ASP A 101 -10.03 -12.22 -5.12
C ASP A 101 -10.29 -11.18 -4.00
N PRO A 102 -9.26 -10.62 -3.35
CA PRO A 102 -9.44 -9.67 -2.27
C PRO A 102 -10.20 -8.40 -2.65
N THR A 103 -10.19 -7.98 -3.93
CA THR A 103 -10.95 -6.79 -4.35
C THR A 103 -12.43 -7.09 -4.48
N GLU A 104 -12.77 -8.27 -5.02
CA GLU A 104 -14.13 -8.78 -5.05
C GLU A 104 -14.70 -8.95 -3.64
N VAL A 105 -13.95 -9.58 -2.72
CA VAL A 105 -14.41 -9.76 -1.33
C VAL A 105 -14.62 -8.42 -0.63
N ALA A 106 -13.79 -7.41 -0.91
CA ALA A 106 -13.99 -6.06 -0.37
C ALA A 106 -15.29 -5.42 -0.89
N ASN A 107 -15.60 -5.61 -2.18
CA ASN A 107 -16.83 -5.13 -2.78
C ASN A 107 -18.05 -5.89 -2.25
N GLU A 108 -17.97 -7.21 -2.09
CA GLU A 108 -19.02 -8.01 -1.48
C GLU A 108 -19.31 -7.56 -0.06
N MET A 109 -18.27 -7.29 0.75
CA MET A 109 -18.42 -6.80 2.12
C MET A 109 -19.25 -5.50 2.17
N ARG A 110 -19.09 -4.60 1.19
CA ARG A 110 -19.85 -3.34 1.10
C ARG A 110 -21.33 -3.52 0.79
N HIS A 111 -21.68 -4.61 0.10
CA HIS A 111 -23.05 -4.87 -0.37
C HIS A 111 -23.73 -6.02 0.37
N LYS A 112 -23.02 -6.73 1.25
CA LYS A 112 -23.55 -7.87 2.01
C LYS A 112 -24.66 -7.39 2.93
N LYS A 113 -25.82 -8.04 2.79
CA LYS A 113 -27.00 -7.81 3.63
C LYS A 113 -27.24 -9.02 4.52
N LEU A 114 -27.82 -8.74 5.69
CA LEU A 114 -28.38 -9.73 6.59
C LEU A 114 -29.75 -10.22 6.05
N GLU A 115 -30.29 -11.29 6.64
CA GLU A 115 -31.58 -11.86 6.24
C GLU A 115 -32.75 -10.87 6.41
N ASN A 116 -32.62 -9.94 7.37
CA ASN A 116 -33.57 -8.85 7.60
C ASN A 116 -33.47 -7.72 6.55
N GLY A 117 -32.55 -7.80 5.59
CA GLY A 117 -32.35 -6.80 4.53
C GLY A 117 -31.46 -5.62 4.92
N GLU A 118 -31.02 -5.52 6.18
CA GLU A 118 -30.08 -4.50 6.64
C GLU A 118 -28.64 -4.81 6.19
N ARG A 119 -27.80 -3.77 6.15
CA ARG A 119 -26.37 -3.96 5.83
C ARG A 119 -25.69 -4.77 6.93
N MET A 120 -24.88 -5.76 6.52
CA MET A 120 -24.16 -6.61 7.47
C MET A 120 -23.02 -5.85 8.18
N PHE A 121 -22.43 -4.86 7.50
CA PHE A 121 -21.28 -4.10 7.96
C PHE A 121 -21.53 -2.60 7.82
N GLU A 122 -21.05 -1.86 8.81
CA GLU A 122 -21.03 -0.40 8.76
C GLU A 122 -19.82 0.13 7.97
N ILE A 123 -19.87 1.40 7.56
CA ILE A 123 -18.82 2.03 6.73
C ILE A 123 -17.45 1.98 7.41
N ASN A 124 -17.42 2.15 8.73
CA ASN A 124 -16.22 2.06 9.56
C ASN A 124 -15.70 0.61 9.74
N GLU A 125 -16.52 -0.39 9.42
CA GLU A 125 -16.16 -1.81 9.46
C GLU A 125 -15.74 -2.34 8.08
N PHE A 126 -15.71 -1.52 7.03
CA PHE A 126 -15.23 -1.97 5.73
C PHE A 126 -13.72 -2.21 5.75
N LEU A 127 -13.33 -3.39 5.28
CA LEU A 127 -11.92 -3.74 5.10
C LEU A 127 -11.47 -3.41 3.68
N SER A 128 -10.22 -2.96 3.54
CA SER A 128 -9.58 -2.78 2.24
C SER A 128 -9.17 -4.12 1.65
N SER A 129 -9.04 -4.18 0.32
CA SER A 129 -8.50 -5.36 -0.39
C SER A 129 -7.13 -5.78 0.16
N GLN A 130 -6.28 -4.83 0.54
CA GLN A 130 -4.98 -5.11 1.15
C GLN A 130 -5.13 -5.76 2.54
N GLN A 131 -6.05 -5.30 3.37
CA GLN A 131 -6.33 -5.89 4.69
C GLN A 131 -6.84 -7.33 4.54
N ILE A 132 -7.74 -7.56 3.57
CA ILE A 132 -8.30 -8.88 3.26
C ILE A 132 -7.22 -9.83 2.73
N ASN A 133 -6.40 -9.38 1.77
CA ASN A 133 -5.29 -10.17 1.24
C ASN A 133 -4.30 -10.56 2.36
N SER A 134 -3.98 -9.60 3.23
CA SER A 134 -3.12 -9.82 4.38
C SER A 134 -3.71 -10.86 5.36
N TYR A 135 -5.03 -10.84 5.55
CA TYR A 135 -5.75 -11.83 6.34
C TYR A 135 -5.64 -13.23 5.73
N PHE A 136 -6.01 -13.39 4.46
CA PHE A 136 -5.94 -14.69 3.76
C PHE A 136 -4.52 -15.28 3.76
N SER A 137 -3.49 -14.46 3.57
CA SER A 137 -2.10 -14.91 3.65
C SER A 137 -1.74 -15.45 5.03
N ARG A 138 -2.19 -14.80 6.11
CA ARG A 138 -1.99 -15.29 7.49
C ARG A 138 -2.79 -16.58 7.75
N THR A 139 -4.04 -16.62 7.33
CA THR A 139 -4.90 -17.81 7.51
C THR A 139 -4.32 -19.02 6.80
N PHE A 140 -3.86 -18.85 5.56
CA PHE A 140 -3.19 -19.92 4.81
C PHE A 140 -1.89 -20.38 5.48
N ARG A 141 -1.06 -19.44 5.95
CA ARG A 141 0.18 -19.78 6.66
C ARG A 141 -0.09 -20.58 7.93
N ASN A 142 -1.10 -20.17 8.71
CA ASN A 142 -1.48 -20.85 9.95
C ASN A 142 -2.00 -22.27 9.65
N LEU A 143 -2.80 -22.43 8.58
CA LEU A 143 -3.28 -23.74 8.14
C LEU A 143 -2.12 -24.66 7.78
N LYS A 144 -1.14 -24.16 7.01
CA LYS A 144 0.05 -24.92 6.64
C LYS A 144 0.87 -25.33 7.86
N SER A 145 1.09 -24.41 8.80
CA SER A 145 1.84 -24.76 10.02
C SER A 145 1.14 -25.83 10.85
N SER A 146 -0.20 -25.83 10.90
CA SER A 146 -0.96 -26.87 11.59
C SER A 146 -0.83 -28.22 10.89
N SER A 147 -0.98 -28.26 9.57
CA SER A 147 -0.82 -29.51 8.81
C SER A 147 0.60 -30.09 8.91
N ASP A 148 1.62 -29.23 8.90
CA ASP A 148 3.01 -29.67 9.02
C ASP A 148 3.27 -30.31 10.41
N GLN A 149 2.67 -29.76 11.48
CA GLN A 149 2.74 -30.35 12.83
C GLN A 149 2.03 -31.70 12.91
N ASP A 150 0.84 -31.82 12.32
CA ASP A 150 0.07 -33.07 12.31
C ASP A 150 0.81 -34.17 11.53
N GLN A 151 1.45 -33.83 10.40
CA GLN A 151 2.29 -34.76 9.64
C GLN A 151 3.53 -35.20 10.40
N LEU A 152 4.21 -34.29 11.09
CA LEU A 152 5.36 -34.61 11.95
C LEU A 152 4.96 -35.56 13.09
N ALA A 153 3.80 -35.33 13.71
CA ALA A 153 3.27 -36.17 14.77
C ALA A 153 2.92 -37.59 14.26
N ALA A 154 2.31 -37.69 13.07
CA ALA A 154 2.02 -38.98 12.44
C ALA A 154 3.30 -39.78 12.12
N ALA A 155 4.31 -39.13 11.54
CA ALA A 155 5.59 -39.77 11.23
C ALA A 155 6.32 -40.25 12.51
N GLN A 156 6.26 -39.47 13.59
CA GLN A 156 6.81 -39.88 14.89
C GLN A 156 6.07 -41.08 15.47
N PHE A 157 4.74 -41.10 15.36
CA PHE A 157 3.93 -42.21 15.83
C PHE A 157 4.25 -43.51 15.06
N GLU A 158 4.38 -43.44 13.73
CA GLU A 158 4.80 -44.57 12.90
C GLU A 158 6.19 -45.08 13.29
N GLN A 159 7.17 -44.19 13.48
CA GLN A 159 8.50 -44.59 13.95
C GLN A 159 8.44 -45.31 15.31
N ASN A 160 7.67 -44.78 16.27
CA ASN A 160 7.50 -45.42 17.57
C ASN A 160 6.90 -46.84 17.44
N LEU A 161 5.91 -47.01 16.55
CA LEU A 161 5.32 -48.32 16.28
C LEU A 161 6.35 -49.29 15.68
N THR A 162 7.16 -48.84 14.72
CA THR A 162 8.21 -49.69 14.12
C THR A 162 9.27 -50.09 15.16
N ASN A 163 9.66 -49.18 16.05
CA ASN A 163 10.64 -49.45 17.11
C ASN A 163 10.11 -50.45 18.14
N LEU A 164 8.82 -50.38 18.49
CA LEU A 164 8.20 -51.39 19.36
C LEU A 164 8.15 -52.75 18.67
N ASN A 165 7.73 -52.81 17.41
CA ASN A 165 7.65 -54.06 16.65
C ASN A 165 9.03 -54.72 16.51
N THR A 166 10.09 -53.96 16.19
CA THR A 166 11.45 -54.50 16.11
C THR A 166 11.95 -54.99 17.47
N SER A 167 11.64 -54.29 18.56
CA SER A 167 11.99 -54.73 19.92
C SER A 167 11.29 -56.02 20.35
N VAL A 168 10.01 -56.18 19.99
CA VAL A 168 9.26 -57.42 20.26
C VAL A 168 9.84 -58.58 19.45
N MET A 169 10.11 -58.36 18.16
CA MET A 169 10.68 -59.39 17.29
C MET A 169 12.07 -59.84 17.76
N SER A 170 12.93 -58.91 18.19
CA SER A 170 14.26 -59.27 18.69
C SER A 170 14.21 -60.08 19.99
N LYS A 171 13.28 -59.76 20.91
CA LYS A 171 13.06 -60.53 22.14
C LYS A 171 12.59 -61.96 21.85
N LEU A 172 11.69 -62.15 20.89
CA LEU A 172 11.21 -63.47 20.49
C LEU A 172 12.31 -64.33 19.85
N SER A 173 13.22 -63.73 19.09
CA SER A 173 14.36 -64.46 18.51
C SER A 173 15.43 -64.88 19.53
N ALA A 174 15.50 -64.21 20.68
CA ALA A 174 16.49 -64.50 21.71
C ALA A 174 16.07 -65.62 22.68
N THR A 175 14.84 -66.13 22.56
CA THR A 175 14.27 -67.17 23.43
C THR A 175 14.21 -68.56 22.79
N ASN A 176 14.70 -68.72 21.55
CA ASN A 176 14.96 -70.01 20.88
C ASN A 176 16.46 -70.27 20.80
#